data_AF-A0A9Q0UZJ1-F1
#
_entry.id   AF-A0A9Q0UZJ1-F1
#
_cell.length_a   1.000
_cell.length_b   1.000
_cell.length_c   1.000
_cell.angle_alpha   90.00
_cell.angle_beta   90.00
_cell.angle_gamma   90.00
#
_symmetry.space_group_name_H-M   'P 1'
#
loop_
_entity.id
_entity.type
_entity.pdbx_description
1 polymer ?
#
loop_
_entity_poly.entity_id
_entity_poly.type
_entity_poly.pdbx_seq_one_letter_code
_entity_poly.pdbx_strand_id
1 'polypeptide(L)'
;MLHAEDLSLQKQALRRIKMLIEMMGSQLGTYVPKLMVLLMHAIGKESLQNEGLSILHFFIEQLANKSPTSTKHVISQVFAALIPFLERYKENPSTHLNKVVNILEELVLKNRTILKQHIHEFPLLPSIPELMEVNKAIQEARGSMTLKDQLRDVVDGLNHENLNVRYMVVCELSKLLNLRRGDITSLITGEVAAEMDILSSLITALLRGCAEESRTAVGQRLKLVCADCLGALGAVDPAKVKGISSQRFKIECSDDDLIFELIHKHLARAFRAAPDTIVQDSAALAIQELLKIAGCEASLDGTASLSQTLKDKSAKSSSGMDTRGQRLWDRFSNYVKEIIAPCLTSRFQLPNVADSASVGPIYRPSMSFRRWIFYWIKKLTAHATGSRASIFNACRALVRHDMQLAIYLLPYLVLNAVCHGTEEARHSIAEEILCVLDAAASDNSGAAVGGQSEVCIQAVFTLLDNLGQWMDDF
;
A
#
# COMPACT_ATOMS: atom_id res chain seq x y z
N MET A 1 -13.40 18.12 -11.38
CA MET A 1 -13.73 19.35 -10.60
C MET A 1 -12.69 19.67 -9.53
N LEU A 2 -12.28 18.72 -8.67
CA LEU A 2 -11.22 19.01 -7.67
C LEU A 2 -9.86 19.35 -8.30
N HIS A 3 -9.55 18.79 -9.48
CA HIS A 3 -8.36 19.14 -10.27
C HIS A 3 -8.56 20.37 -11.18
N ALA A 4 -9.68 21.08 -11.10
CA ALA A 4 -9.89 22.29 -11.90
C ALA A 4 -8.98 23.43 -11.40
N GLU A 5 -8.56 24.32 -12.28
CA GLU A 5 -7.75 25.50 -11.90
C GLU A 5 -8.54 26.48 -11.03
N ASP A 6 -9.86 26.57 -11.24
CA ASP A 6 -10.74 27.46 -10.49
C ASP A 6 -11.03 26.93 -9.07
N LEU A 7 -10.62 27.73 -8.07
CA LEU A 7 -10.85 27.48 -6.65
C LEU A 7 -12.35 27.39 -6.29
N SER A 8 -13.20 28.17 -6.95
CA SER A 8 -14.65 28.13 -6.72
C SER A 8 -15.24 26.77 -7.06
N LEU A 9 -14.86 26.21 -8.22
CA LEU A 9 -15.25 24.86 -8.63
C LEU A 9 -14.72 23.78 -7.70
N GLN A 10 -13.50 23.95 -7.17
CA GLN A 10 -12.94 23.02 -6.18
C GLN A 10 -13.74 23.04 -4.87
N LYS A 11 -14.07 24.22 -4.35
CA LYS A 11 -14.92 24.37 -3.14
C LYS A 11 -16.34 23.83 -3.38
N GLN A 12 -16.90 24.05 -4.57
CA GLN A 12 -18.20 23.48 -4.95
C GLN A 12 -18.14 21.95 -4.99
N ALA A 13 -17.06 21.37 -5.53
CA ALA A 13 -16.87 19.92 -5.55
C ALA A 13 -16.81 19.34 -4.13
N LEU A 14 -16.10 20.00 -3.22
CA LEU A 14 -16.05 19.62 -1.80
C LEU A 14 -17.45 19.65 -1.14
N ARG A 15 -18.26 20.67 -1.41
CA ARG A 15 -19.66 20.71 -0.91
C ARG A 15 -20.49 19.55 -1.44
N ARG A 16 -20.32 19.19 -2.72
CA ARG A 16 -21.00 18.03 -3.32
C ARG A 16 -20.54 16.71 -2.70
N ILE A 17 -19.25 16.58 -2.39
CA ILE A 17 -18.72 15.41 -1.68
C ILE A 17 -19.36 15.30 -0.28
N LYS A 18 -19.52 16.42 0.44
CA LYS A 18 -20.22 16.41 1.72
C LYS A 18 -21.66 15.89 1.58
N MET A 19 -22.42 16.37 0.60
CA MET A 19 -23.78 15.89 0.34
C MET A 19 -23.80 14.40 -0.03
N LEU A 20 -22.83 13.93 -0.81
CA LEU A 20 -22.72 12.51 -1.17
C LEU A 20 -22.49 11.65 0.07
N ILE A 21 -21.59 12.04 0.97
CA ILE A 21 -21.32 11.33 2.24
C ILE A 21 -22.62 11.20 3.06
N GLU A 22 -23.44 12.25 3.10
CA GLU A 22 -24.73 12.23 3.80
C GLU A 22 -25.71 11.22 3.17
N MET A 23 -25.76 11.16 1.84
CA MET A 23 -26.66 10.29 1.09
C MET A 23 -26.27 8.80 1.12
N MET A 24 -24.99 8.47 1.33
CA MET A 24 -24.48 7.09 1.23
C MET A 24 -24.97 6.15 2.34
N GLY A 25 -25.40 6.69 3.48
CA GLY A 25 -25.97 5.90 4.57
C GLY A 25 -25.06 4.74 5.03
N SER A 26 -25.59 3.52 5.09
CA SER A 26 -24.86 2.31 5.52
C SER A 26 -23.79 1.84 4.53
N GLN A 27 -23.83 2.31 3.27
CA GLN A 27 -22.85 1.97 2.24
C GLN A 27 -21.57 2.80 2.33
N LEU A 28 -21.46 3.72 3.30
CA LEU A 28 -20.33 4.62 3.43
C LEU A 28 -18.98 3.87 3.56
N GLY A 29 -18.96 2.76 4.29
CA GLY A 29 -17.75 1.93 4.51
C GLY A 29 -17.10 1.48 3.20
N THR A 30 -17.92 1.00 2.28
CA THR A 30 -17.54 0.52 0.94
C THR A 30 -16.73 1.54 0.12
N TYR A 31 -16.99 2.83 0.30
CA TYR A 31 -16.38 3.91 -0.51
C TYR A 31 -15.33 4.72 0.26
N VAL A 32 -14.97 4.27 1.46
CA VAL A 32 -13.94 4.89 2.30
C VAL A 32 -12.65 5.20 1.51
N PRO A 33 -12.04 4.26 0.74
CA PRO A 33 -10.80 4.56 0.04
C PRO A 33 -10.93 5.74 -0.93
N LYS A 34 -12.04 5.80 -1.68
CA LYS A 34 -12.28 6.84 -2.68
C LYS A 34 -12.47 8.21 -2.03
N LEU A 35 -13.23 8.27 -0.94
CA LEU A 35 -13.46 9.50 -0.19
C LEU A 35 -12.18 9.99 0.48
N MET A 36 -11.41 9.09 1.08
CA MET A 36 -10.16 9.42 1.76
C MET A 36 -9.16 10.08 0.80
N VAL A 37 -8.93 9.54 -0.40
CA VAL A 37 -8.00 10.16 -1.36
C VAL A 37 -8.43 11.58 -1.75
N LEU A 38 -9.74 11.82 -1.95
CA LEU A 38 -10.25 13.14 -2.28
C LEU A 38 -10.11 14.13 -1.11
N LEU A 39 -10.36 13.69 0.12
CA LEU A 39 -10.22 14.51 1.32
C LEU A 39 -8.75 14.81 1.63
N MET A 40 -7.86 13.81 1.51
CA MET A 40 -6.43 13.99 1.70
C MET A 40 -5.85 14.97 0.67
N HIS A 41 -6.31 14.93 -0.58
CA HIS A 41 -5.94 15.93 -1.59
C HIS A 41 -6.35 17.34 -1.16
N ALA A 42 -7.57 17.52 -0.65
CA ALA A 42 -8.05 18.82 -0.20
C ALA A 42 -7.30 19.35 1.03
N ILE A 43 -6.96 18.47 1.98
CA ILE A 43 -6.17 18.81 3.17
C ILE A 43 -4.72 19.14 2.81
N GLY A 44 -4.17 18.47 1.79
CA GLY A 44 -2.83 18.77 1.27
C GLY A 44 -2.71 20.13 0.59
N LYS A 45 -3.83 20.73 0.13
CA LYS A 45 -3.83 22.01 -0.59
C LYS A 45 -4.21 23.16 0.35
N GLU A 46 -3.28 24.08 0.59
CA GLU A 46 -3.45 25.20 1.55
C GLU A 46 -4.75 25.99 1.33
N SER A 47 -5.12 26.26 0.08
CA SER A 47 -6.35 27.01 -0.25
C SER A 47 -7.67 26.28 0.07
N LEU A 48 -7.62 24.97 0.32
CA LEU A 48 -8.78 24.10 0.59
C LEU A 48 -8.75 23.46 1.98
N GLN A 49 -7.67 23.65 2.75
CA GLN A 49 -7.46 23.00 4.06
C GLN A 49 -8.65 23.17 5.00
N ASN A 50 -9.19 24.39 5.07
CA ASN A 50 -10.27 24.72 5.97
C ASN A 50 -11.56 23.91 5.68
N GLU A 51 -11.96 23.88 4.41
CA GLU A 51 -13.10 23.10 3.94
C GLU A 51 -12.82 21.59 3.99
N GLY A 52 -11.60 21.17 3.63
CA GLY A 52 -11.16 19.77 3.68
C GLY A 52 -11.24 19.18 5.08
N LEU A 53 -10.71 19.87 6.10
CA LEU A 53 -10.80 19.46 7.50
C LEU A 53 -12.25 19.42 8.00
N SER A 54 -13.08 20.39 7.60
CA SER A 54 -14.50 20.38 7.97
C SER A 54 -15.26 19.18 7.40
N ILE A 55 -14.97 18.80 6.15
CA ILE A 55 -15.62 17.63 5.54
C ILE A 55 -15.04 16.34 6.07
N LEU A 56 -13.74 16.30 6.38
CA LEU A 56 -13.13 15.16 7.05
C LEU A 56 -13.77 14.90 8.42
N HIS A 57 -14.00 15.95 9.20
CA HIS A 57 -14.71 15.81 10.48
C HIS A 57 -16.11 15.22 10.29
N PHE A 58 -16.89 15.77 9.36
CA PHE A 58 -18.22 15.26 9.01
C PHE A 58 -18.18 13.82 8.51
N PHE A 59 -17.19 13.47 7.68
CA PHE A 59 -17.00 12.12 7.18
C PHE A 59 -16.74 11.12 8.31
N ILE A 60 -15.88 11.47 9.27
CA ILE A 60 -15.55 10.62 10.43
C ILE A 60 -16.77 10.43 11.33
N GLU A 61 -17.51 11.50 11.60
CA GLU A 61 -18.76 11.44 12.38
C GLU A 61 -19.78 10.49 11.72
N GLN A 62 -19.98 10.64 10.41
CA GLN A 62 -20.88 9.78 9.65
C GLN A 62 -20.38 8.33 9.59
N LEU A 63 -19.07 8.12 9.47
CA LEU A 63 -18.48 6.78 9.45
C LEU A 63 -18.65 6.07 10.80
N ALA A 64 -18.36 6.76 11.90
CA ALA A 64 -18.58 6.22 13.25
C ALA A 64 -20.06 5.87 13.50
N ASN A 65 -20.98 6.69 13.01
CA ASN A 65 -22.41 6.48 13.19
C ASN A 65 -23.02 5.40 12.28
N LYS A 66 -22.55 5.28 11.04
CA LYS A 66 -23.19 4.43 10.00
C LYS A 66 -22.42 3.15 9.69
N SER A 67 -21.10 3.15 9.85
CA SER A 67 -20.24 1.98 9.62
C SER A 67 -19.04 1.99 10.59
N PRO A 68 -19.28 1.76 11.90
CA PRO A 68 -18.24 1.85 12.92
C PRO A 68 -17.08 0.85 12.70
N THR A 69 -17.35 -0.28 12.05
CA THR A 69 -16.33 -1.28 11.69
C THR A 69 -15.33 -0.75 10.67
N SER A 70 -15.73 0.19 9.81
CA SER A 70 -14.87 0.81 8.81
C SER A 70 -13.96 1.90 9.40
N THR A 71 -14.33 2.51 10.53
CA THR A 71 -13.56 3.59 11.18
C THR A 71 -12.14 3.15 11.53
N LYS A 72 -11.93 1.89 11.96
CA LYS A 72 -10.61 1.36 12.27
C LYS A 72 -9.62 1.44 11.11
N HIS A 73 -10.10 1.42 9.87
CA HIS A 73 -9.26 1.40 8.69
C HIS A 73 -8.79 2.79 8.23
N VAL A 74 -9.39 3.87 8.75
CA VAL A 74 -9.03 5.25 8.37
C VAL A 74 -8.28 6.00 9.46
N ILE A 75 -8.42 5.58 10.72
CA ILE A 75 -7.87 6.27 11.89
C ILE A 75 -6.41 6.62 11.69
N SER A 76 -5.56 5.64 11.40
CA SER A 76 -4.11 5.81 11.33
C SER A 76 -3.72 6.78 10.21
N GLN A 77 -4.39 6.70 9.05
CA GLN A 77 -4.22 7.64 7.96
C GLN A 77 -4.67 9.06 8.33
N VAL A 78 -5.79 9.21 9.05
CA VAL A 78 -6.28 10.53 9.51
C VAL A 78 -5.28 11.14 10.49
N PHE A 79 -4.84 10.40 11.50
CA PHE A 79 -3.83 10.88 12.45
C PHE A 79 -2.58 11.37 11.74
N ALA A 80 -2.07 10.57 10.81
CA ALA A 80 -0.87 10.92 10.07
C ALA A 80 -1.06 12.16 9.18
N ALA A 81 -2.27 12.42 8.68
CA ALA A 81 -2.60 13.63 7.94
C ALA A 81 -2.76 14.87 8.84
N LEU A 82 -3.13 14.69 10.11
CA LEU A 82 -3.34 15.77 11.07
C LEU A 82 -2.04 16.22 11.77
N ILE A 83 -1.05 15.33 11.91
CA ILE A 83 0.24 15.64 12.57
C ILE A 83 0.94 16.88 12.03
N PRO A 84 1.07 17.09 10.70
CA PRO A 84 1.74 18.28 10.18
C PRO A 84 1.13 19.60 10.67
N PHE A 85 -0.18 19.61 10.97
CA PHE A 85 -0.86 20.78 11.54
C PHE A 85 -0.51 20.99 13.02
N LEU A 86 -0.29 19.90 13.76
CA LEU A 86 0.12 19.92 15.16
C LEU A 86 1.60 20.28 15.32
N GLU A 87 2.47 19.84 14.42
CA GLU A 87 3.90 20.19 14.46
C GLU A 87 4.14 21.69 14.18
N ARG A 88 3.37 22.26 13.24
CA ARG A 88 3.41 23.69 12.91
C ARG A 88 2.84 24.61 14.01
N TYR A 89 2.29 24.04 15.09
CA TYR A 89 1.76 24.81 16.23
C TYR A 89 2.78 25.80 16.80
N LYS A 90 4.06 25.42 16.86
CA LYS A 90 5.13 26.27 17.41
C LYS A 90 5.47 27.47 16.52
N GLU A 91 5.19 27.39 15.22
CA GLU A 91 5.57 28.40 14.22
C GLU A 91 4.42 29.37 13.92
N ASN A 92 3.17 28.89 13.95
CA ASN A 92 1.97 29.71 13.82
C ASN A 92 0.81 29.01 14.56
N PRO A 93 0.30 29.57 15.68
CA PRO A 93 -0.91 29.06 16.34
C PRO A 93 -2.09 29.16 15.37
N SER A 94 -2.36 28.07 14.67
CA SER A 94 -3.10 28.08 13.41
C SER A 94 -4.60 28.34 13.57
N THR A 95 -5.20 28.93 12.53
CA THR A 95 -6.66 29.02 12.28
C THR A 95 -7.37 27.66 12.21
N HIS A 96 -6.62 26.54 12.18
CA HIS A 96 -7.14 25.20 11.98
C HIS A 96 -7.05 24.31 13.23
N LEU A 97 -6.33 24.73 14.27
CA LEU A 97 -6.09 23.91 15.47
C LEU A 97 -7.39 23.39 16.09
N ASN A 98 -8.37 24.26 16.31
CA ASN A 98 -9.67 23.87 16.89
C ASN A 98 -10.35 22.77 16.07
N LYS A 99 -10.24 22.79 14.73
CA LYS A 99 -10.81 21.74 13.88
C LYS A 99 -10.05 20.43 14.01
N VAL A 100 -8.72 20.50 14.06
CA VAL A 100 -7.87 19.32 14.23
C VAL A 100 -8.17 18.65 15.57
N VAL A 101 -8.26 19.43 16.65
CA VAL A 101 -8.63 18.97 17.99
C VAL A 101 -10.00 18.29 17.97
N ASN A 102 -11.03 18.92 17.40
CA ASN A 102 -12.37 18.32 17.30
C ASN A 102 -12.36 16.97 16.57
N ILE A 103 -11.61 16.85 15.47
CA ILE A 103 -11.49 15.58 14.74
C ILE A 103 -10.84 14.51 15.62
N LEU A 104 -9.78 14.87 16.36
CA LEU A 104 -9.09 13.93 17.25
C LEU A 104 -9.97 13.53 18.44
N GLU A 105 -10.75 14.45 18.99
CA GLU A 105 -11.74 14.16 20.02
C GLU A 105 -12.82 13.19 19.52
N GLU A 106 -13.33 13.39 18.29
CA GLU A 106 -14.30 12.48 17.65
C GLU A 106 -13.71 11.07 17.50
N LEU A 107 -12.45 10.97 17.07
CA LEU A 107 -11.77 9.69 16.88
C LEU A 107 -11.43 8.97 18.19
N VAL A 108 -11.02 9.72 19.22
CA VAL A 108 -10.48 9.13 20.46
C VAL A 108 -11.55 9.01 21.54
N LEU A 109 -12.30 10.08 21.79
CA LEU A 109 -13.20 10.16 22.94
C LEU A 109 -14.55 9.49 22.67
N LYS A 110 -15.08 9.62 21.45
CA LYS A 110 -16.37 9.00 21.08
C LYS A 110 -16.24 7.56 20.63
N ASN A 111 -15.06 7.13 20.15
CA ASN A 111 -14.80 5.77 19.68
C ASN A 111 -13.84 4.99 20.60
N ARG A 112 -14.03 5.07 21.93
CA ARG A 112 -13.13 4.44 22.92
C ARG A 112 -12.94 2.92 22.74
N THR A 113 -13.93 2.21 22.20
CA THR A 113 -13.82 0.76 21.93
C THR A 113 -12.82 0.49 20.81
N ILE A 114 -12.92 1.22 19.71
CA ILE A 114 -12.01 1.12 18.56
C ILE A 114 -10.62 1.61 18.94
N LEU A 115 -10.55 2.70 19.72
CA LEU A 115 -9.30 3.20 20.32
C LEU A 115 -8.57 2.09 21.08
N LYS A 116 -9.24 1.40 22.02
CA LYS A 116 -8.61 0.32 22.79
C LYS A 116 -8.12 -0.84 21.92
N GLN A 117 -8.85 -1.17 20.86
CA GLN A 117 -8.47 -2.27 19.96
C GLN A 117 -7.26 -1.93 19.07
N HIS A 118 -7.13 -0.67 18.66
CA HIS A 118 -6.12 -0.25 17.67
C HIS A 118 -5.10 0.74 18.26
N ILE A 119 -4.97 0.81 19.59
CA ILE A 119 -4.18 1.83 20.28
C ILE A 119 -2.71 1.85 19.86
N HIS A 120 -2.17 0.70 19.44
CA HIS A 120 -0.82 0.52 18.93
C HIS A 120 -0.55 1.32 17.64
N GLU A 121 -1.58 1.61 16.85
CA GLU A 121 -1.45 2.40 15.61
C GLU A 121 -1.50 3.93 15.86
N PHE A 122 -1.89 4.36 17.07
CA PHE A 122 -2.04 5.77 17.39
C PHE A 122 -0.67 6.38 17.74
N PRO A 123 -0.33 7.57 17.21
CA PRO A 123 0.85 8.30 17.65
C PRO A 123 0.72 8.83 19.08
N LEU A 124 1.87 9.16 19.67
CA LEU A 124 1.90 10.16 20.74
C LEU A 124 1.64 11.53 20.12
N LEU A 125 0.65 12.24 20.66
CA LEU A 125 0.36 13.60 20.25
C LEU A 125 1.23 14.59 21.06
N PRO A 126 1.51 15.79 20.52
CA PRO A 126 2.23 16.80 21.28
C PRO A 126 1.45 17.21 22.54
N SER A 127 2.19 17.53 23.59
CA SER A 127 1.65 18.05 24.86
C SER A 127 1.29 19.53 24.71
N ILE A 128 0.12 19.80 24.11
CA ILE A 128 -0.49 21.14 24.02
C ILE A 128 -1.78 21.17 24.86
N PRO A 129 -2.15 22.33 25.45
CA PRO A 129 -3.32 22.46 26.32
C PRO A 129 -4.61 21.92 25.69
N GLU A 130 -4.79 22.17 24.39
CA GLU A 130 -6.00 21.80 23.64
C GLU A 130 -6.12 20.28 23.40
N LEU A 131 -5.02 19.52 23.51
CA LEU A 131 -5.02 18.06 23.36
C LEU A 131 -4.96 17.31 24.69
N MET A 132 -5.11 17.99 25.84
CA MET A 132 -4.97 17.36 27.15
C MET A 132 -5.90 16.16 27.35
N GLU A 133 -7.19 16.31 27.03
CA GLU A 133 -8.17 15.23 27.17
C GLU A 133 -7.92 14.09 26.18
N VAL A 134 -7.53 14.41 24.94
CA VAL A 134 -7.19 13.41 23.92
C VAL A 134 -5.95 12.61 24.34
N ASN A 135 -4.88 13.29 24.77
CA ASN A 135 -3.66 12.68 25.28
C ASN A 135 -3.94 11.78 26.49
N LYS A 136 -4.77 12.25 27.42
CA LYS A 136 -5.18 11.46 28.59
C LYS A 136 -5.91 10.18 28.17
N ALA A 137 -6.87 10.26 27.25
CA ALA A 137 -7.61 9.09 26.79
C ALA A 137 -6.72 8.09 26.03
N ILE A 138 -5.77 8.57 25.20
CA ILE A 138 -4.76 7.72 24.54
C ILE A 138 -3.89 7.03 25.61
N GLN A 139 -3.42 7.76 26.62
CA GLN A 139 -2.58 7.21 27.68
C GLN A 139 -3.32 6.18 28.54
N GLU A 140 -4.58 6.45 28.88
CA GLU A 140 -5.47 5.50 29.58
C GLU A 140 -5.68 4.22 28.77
N ALA A 141 -5.87 4.35 27.45
CA ALA A 141 -6.07 3.19 26.57
C ALA A 141 -4.80 2.35 26.41
N ARG A 142 -3.62 2.98 26.40
CA ARG A 142 -2.32 2.29 26.35
C ARG A 142 -1.99 1.56 27.66
N GLY A 143 -2.42 2.11 28.79
CA GLY A 143 -2.08 1.58 30.10
C GLY A 143 -0.57 1.59 30.36
N SER A 144 -0.10 0.67 31.21
CA SER A 144 1.34 0.48 31.45
C SER A 144 1.91 -0.41 30.35
N MET A 145 2.75 0.16 29.49
CA MET A 145 3.44 -0.58 28.43
C MET A 145 4.89 -0.84 28.82
N THR A 146 5.35 -2.08 28.63
CA THR A 146 6.78 -2.38 28.76
C THR A 146 7.53 -1.86 27.52
N LEU A 147 8.86 -1.74 27.61
CA LEU A 147 9.67 -1.39 26.43
C LEU A 147 9.45 -2.38 25.28
N LYS A 148 9.26 -3.67 25.59
CA LYS A 148 9.02 -4.72 24.58
C LYS A 148 7.73 -4.49 23.82
N ASP A 149 6.66 -4.10 24.54
CA ASP A 149 5.37 -3.81 23.92
C ASP A 149 5.47 -2.58 23.01
N GLN A 150 6.15 -1.53 23.48
CA GLN A 150 6.38 -0.33 22.68
C GLN A 150 7.18 -0.62 21.40
N LEU A 151 8.22 -1.46 21.48
CA LEU A 151 9.00 -1.83 20.31
C LEU A 151 8.21 -2.71 19.33
N ARG A 152 7.31 -3.57 19.82
CA ARG A 152 6.42 -4.37 18.97
C ARG A 152 5.44 -3.47 18.20
N ASP A 153 4.82 -2.52 18.88
CA ASP A 153 3.94 -1.53 18.25
C ASP A 153 4.69 -0.71 17.19
N VAL A 154 5.94 -0.34 17.46
CA VAL A 154 6.79 0.35 16.48
C VAL A 154 7.06 -0.52 15.25
N VAL A 155 7.35 -1.81 15.43
CA VAL A 155 7.56 -2.74 14.31
C VAL A 155 6.30 -2.83 13.45
N ASP A 156 5.13 -2.96 14.08
CA ASP A 156 3.85 -3.04 13.37
C ASP A 156 3.56 -1.74 12.61
N GLY A 157 3.76 -0.59 13.27
CA GLY A 157 3.58 0.73 12.66
C GLY A 157 4.56 1.05 11.52
N LEU A 158 5.81 0.59 11.61
CA LEU A 158 6.81 0.73 10.54
C LEU A 158 6.49 -0.13 9.30
N ASN A 159 5.71 -1.20 9.47
CA ASN A 159 5.23 -2.05 8.38
C ASN A 159 3.84 -1.65 7.84
N HIS A 160 3.26 -0.56 8.34
CA HIS A 160 1.95 -0.07 7.91
C HIS A 160 1.92 0.36 6.43
N GLU A 161 0.80 0.17 5.72
CA GLU A 161 0.69 0.44 4.27
C GLU A 161 0.87 1.93 3.90
N ASN A 162 0.47 2.84 4.79
CA ASN A 162 0.54 4.30 4.59
C ASN A 162 1.89 4.89 5.02
N LEU A 163 2.57 5.58 4.11
CA LEU A 163 3.87 6.21 4.35
C LEU A 163 3.87 7.24 5.48
N ASN A 164 2.79 8.01 5.64
CA ASN A 164 2.71 9.02 6.70
C ASN A 164 2.65 8.36 8.08
N VAL A 165 1.97 7.21 8.20
CA VAL A 165 1.92 6.42 9.45
C VAL A 165 3.32 5.89 9.77
N ARG A 166 4.02 5.30 8.80
CA ARG A 166 5.40 4.82 8.99
C ARG A 166 6.33 5.95 9.44
N TYR A 167 6.23 7.12 8.81
CA TYR A 167 7.02 8.31 9.17
C TYR A 167 6.75 8.78 10.60
N MET A 168 5.49 8.88 10.97
CA MET A 168 5.06 9.21 12.32
C MET A 168 5.63 8.24 13.37
N VAL A 169 5.52 6.94 13.11
CA VAL A 169 6.00 5.88 14.02
C VAL A 169 7.52 5.95 14.20
N VAL A 170 8.29 6.17 13.12
CA VAL A 170 9.74 6.27 13.23
C VAL A 170 10.19 7.53 13.98
N CYS A 171 9.47 8.65 13.82
CA CYS A 171 9.72 9.85 14.60
C CYS A 171 9.52 9.60 16.10
N GLU A 172 8.52 8.79 16.47
CA GLU A 172 8.29 8.44 17.87
C GLU A 172 9.33 7.45 18.39
N LEU A 173 9.74 6.48 17.57
CA LEU A 173 10.87 5.61 17.89
C LEU A 173 12.14 6.42 18.18
N SER A 174 12.45 7.43 17.36
CA SER A 174 13.63 8.30 17.57
C SER A 174 13.63 8.96 18.96
N LYS A 175 12.46 9.42 19.44
CA LYS A 175 12.32 9.95 20.79
C LYS A 175 12.50 8.86 21.85
N LEU A 176 11.89 7.69 21.64
CA LEU A 176 11.99 6.54 22.55
C LEU A 176 13.44 6.07 22.70
N LEU A 177 14.19 5.99 21.59
CA LEU A 177 15.60 5.61 21.57
C LEU A 177 16.48 6.56 22.40
N ASN A 178 16.15 7.85 22.36
CA ASN A 178 16.86 8.86 23.15
C ASN A 178 16.44 8.85 24.63
N LEU A 179 15.16 8.67 24.93
CA LEU A 179 14.62 8.69 26.29
C LEU A 179 15.01 7.45 27.11
N ARG A 180 15.03 6.27 26.47
CA ARG A 180 15.22 4.95 27.13
C ARG A 180 16.53 4.29 26.73
N ARG A 181 17.57 5.09 26.44
CA ARG A 181 18.86 4.60 25.88
C ARG A 181 19.46 3.45 26.69
N GLY A 182 19.51 3.57 28.03
CA GLY A 182 20.09 2.52 28.89
C GLY A 182 19.34 1.19 28.79
N ASP A 183 18.01 1.23 28.79
CA ASP A 183 17.17 0.03 28.67
C ASP A 183 17.34 -0.63 27.29
N ILE A 184 17.46 0.17 26.22
CA ILE A 184 17.70 -0.34 24.88
C ILE A 184 19.09 -0.94 24.75
N THR A 185 20.12 -0.33 25.33
CA THR A 185 21.45 -0.93 25.39
C THR A 185 21.41 -2.26 26.13
N SER A 186 20.67 -2.34 27.25
CA SER A 186 20.49 -3.60 27.98
C SER A 186 19.81 -4.68 27.12
N LEU A 187 18.79 -4.31 26.36
CA LEU A 187 18.08 -5.19 25.41
C LEU A 187 19.02 -5.72 24.31
N ILE A 188 19.87 -4.85 23.75
CA ILE A 188 20.84 -5.22 22.70
C ILE A 188 21.93 -6.15 23.26
N THR A 189 22.40 -5.89 24.48
CA THR A 189 23.41 -6.73 25.14
C THR A 189 22.84 -8.04 25.69
N GLY A 190 21.52 -8.09 25.96
CA GLY A 190 20.83 -9.26 26.48
C GLY A 190 20.86 -10.47 25.54
N GLU A 191 20.65 -11.65 26.11
CA GLU A 191 20.64 -12.94 25.40
C GLU A 191 19.26 -13.62 25.44
N VAL A 192 18.22 -12.88 25.81
CA VAL A 192 16.85 -13.42 25.89
C VAL A 192 16.29 -13.58 24.48
N ALA A 193 15.98 -14.81 24.07
CA ALA A 193 15.52 -15.13 22.71
C ALA A 193 14.35 -14.26 22.21
N ALA A 194 13.36 -13.98 23.07
CA ALA A 194 12.22 -13.12 22.72
C ALA A 194 12.61 -11.65 22.46
N GLU A 195 13.69 -11.16 23.08
CA GLU A 195 14.21 -9.81 22.87
C GLU A 195 14.96 -9.72 21.54
N MET A 196 15.69 -10.77 21.20
CA MET A 196 16.38 -10.91 19.92
C MET A 196 15.39 -10.89 18.74
N ASP A 197 14.23 -11.55 18.89
CA ASP A 197 13.18 -11.55 17.86
C ASP A 197 12.60 -10.15 17.59
N ILE A 198 12.35 -9.39 18.66
CA ILE A 198 11.85 -8.01 18.55
C ILE A 198 12.92 -7.13 17.91
N LEU A 199 14.18 -7.24 18.36
CA LEU A 199 15.31 -6.47 17.81
C LEU A 199 15.53 -6.77 16.32
N SER A 200 15.51 -8.05 15.95
CA SER A 200 15.63 -8.49 14.56
C SER A 200 14.49 -7.94 13.70
N SER A 201 13.26 -7.95 14.22
CA SER A 201 12.09 -7.40 13.51
C SER A 201 12.19 -5.88 13.36
N LEU A 202 12.67 -5.18 14.39
CA LEU A 202 12.89 -3.73 14.37
C LEU A 202 13.96 -3.33 13.36
N ILE A 203 15.12 -3.99 13.36
CA ILE A 203 16.20 -3.75 12.39
C ILE A 203 15.68 -3.99 10.98
N THR A 204 14.96 -5.09 10.76
CA THR A 204 14.35 -5.40 9.45
C THR A 204 13.37 -4.30 9.01
N ALA A 205 12.51 -3.82 9.91
CA ALA A 205 11.53 -2.77 9.61
C ALA A 205 12.21 -1.43 9.30
N LEU A 206 13.28 -1.08 10.02
CA LEU A 206 14.08 0.12 9.78
C LEU A 206 14.86 0.06 8.45
N LEU A 207 15.46 -1.08 8.13
CA LEU A 207 16.14 -1.31 6.85
C LEU A 207 15.15 -1.18 5.67
N ARG A 208 13.94 -1.73 5.81
CA ARG A 208 12.85 -1.50 4.83
C ARG A 208 12.46 -0.04 4.70
N GLY A 209 12.51 0.73 5.80
CA GLY A 209 12.29 2.18 5.77
C GLY A 209 13.40 2.93 5.04
N CYS A 210 14.66 2.51 5.20
CA CYS A 210 15.80 3.07 4.47
C CYS A 210 15.73 2.75 2.97
N ALA A 211 15.24 1.56 2.63
CA ALA A 211 15.00 1.11 1.26
C ALA A 211 13.70 1.64 0.63
N GLU A 212 12.98 2.56 1.30
CA GLU A 212 11.78 3.17 0.73
C GLU A 212 12.10 3.79 -0.64
N GLU A 213 11.25 3.58 -1.66
CA GLU A 213 11.52 4.07 -3.02
C GLU A 213 10.68 5.29 -3.40
N SER A 214 9.70 5.63 -2.58
CA SER A 214 8.83 6.79 -2.81
C SER A 214 9.63 8.09 -2.94
N ARG A 215 9.27 8.87 -3.96
CA ARG A 215 9.86 10.20 -4.24
C ARG A 215 9.10 11.33 -3.55
N THR A 216 8.10 11.03 -2.72
CA THR A 216 7.42 12.06 -1.95
C THR A 216 8.35 12.65 -0.89
N ALA A 217 8.12 13.91 -0.50
CA ALA A 217 8.89 14.55 0.56
C ALA A 217 8.85 13.74 1.86
N VAL A 218 7.70 13.16 2.20
CA VAL A 218 7.53 12.29 3.37
C VAL A 218 8.35 11.01 3.23
N GLY A 219 8.35 10.37 2.05
CA GLY A 219 9.16 9.19 1.79
C GLY A 219 10.66 9.45 1.97
N GLN A 220 11.16 10.60 1.50
CA GLN A 220 12.57 10.98 1.70
C GLN A 220 12.90 11.23 3.18
N ARG A 221 12.01 11.90 3.92
CA ARG A 221 12.19 12.11 5.37
C ARG A 221 12.16 10.78 6.15
N LEU A 222 11.25 9.88 5.81
CA LEU A 222 11.17 8.53 6.38
C LEU A 222 12.51 7.80 6.27
N LYS A 223 13.15 7.80 5.09
CA LYS A 223 14.47 7.17 4.90
C LYS A 223 15.52 7.71 5.87
N LEU A 224 15.60 9.04 5.99
CA LEU A 224 16.58 9.69 6.85
C LEU A 224 16.35 9.34 8.32
N VAL A 225 15.11 9.45 8.81
CA VAL A 225 14.81 9.14 10.22
C VAL A 225 14.99 7.65 10.53
N CYS A 226 14.69 6.76 9.59
CA CYS A 226 15.01 5.33 9.73
C CYS A 226 16.52 5.10 9.84
N ALA A 227 17.33 5.78 9.02
CA ALA A 227 18.79 5.70 9.08
C ALA A 227 19.34 6.25 10.40
N ASP A 228 18.79 7.37 10.89
CA ASP A 228 19.14 7.93 12.19
C ASP A 228 18.79 6.98 13.34
N CYS A 229 17.64 6.31 13.29
CA CYS A 229 17.24 5.31 14.28
C CYS A 229 18.16 4.08 14.25
N LEU A 230 18.58 3.60 13.07
CA LEU A 230 19.60 2.55 12.96
C LEU A 230 20.93 2.99 13.58
N GLY A 231 21.35 4.23 13.30
CA GLY A 231 22.55 4.81 13.93
C GLY A 231 22.44 4.90 15.45
N ALA A 232 21.25 5.24 15.97
CA ALA A 232 20.99 5.33 17.40
C ALA A 232 20.93 3.97 18.11
N LEU A 233 20.50 2.89 17.44
CA LEU A 233 20.61 1.52 17.94
C LEU A 233 22.09 1.12 18.11
N GLY A 234 22.97 1.63 17.25
CA GLY A 234 24.40 1.34 17.29
C GLY A 234 24.74 -0.07 16.81
N ALA A 235 25.94 -0.54 17.16
CA ALA A 235 26.42 -1.84 16.73
C ALA A 235 25.67 -2.98 17.46
N VAL A 236 24.86 -3.72 16.70
CA VAL A 236 24.22 -4.95 17.15
C VAL A 236 25.02 -6.14 16.64
N ASP A 237 25.28 -7.11 17.52
CA ASP A 237 25.94 -8.36 17.14
C ASP A 237 25.10 -9.08 16.05
N PRO A 238 25.66 -9.34 14.85
CA PRO A 238 24.96 -10.02 13.77
C PRO A 238 24.42 -11.40 14.16
N ALA A 239 25.07 -12.09 15.12
CA ALA A 239 24.58 -13.38 15.61
C ALA A 239 23.21 -13.27 16.32
N LYS A 240 22.84 -12.07 16.76
CA LYS A 240 21.56 -11.80 17.42
C LYS A 240 20.44 -11.39 16.47
N VAL A 241 20.77 -11.11 15.22
CA VAL A 241 19.79 -10.75 14.20
C VAL A 241 19.46 -12.02 13.43
N LYS A 242 18.20 -12.46 13.47
CA LYS A 242 17.76 -13.56 12.62
C LYS A 242 17.85 -13.09 11.18
N GLY A 243 18.47 -13.90 10.32
CA GLY A 243 18.46 -13.66 8.89
C GLY A 243 17.03 -13.44 8.41
N ILE A 244 16.83 -12.46 7.53
CA ILE A 244 15.54 -12.26 6.87
C ILE A 244 15.26 -13.58 6.14
N SER A 245 14.24 -14.32 6.58
CA SER A 245 13.84 -15.54 5.91
C SER A 245 13.46 -15.20 4.48
N SER A 246 14.34 -15.48 3.52
CA SER A 246 14.03 -15.41 2.09
C SER A 246 12.99 -16.49 1.80
N GLN A 247 11.71 -16.13 1.89
CA GLN A 247 10.65 -17.02 1.40
C GLN A 247 10.88 -17.21 -0.09
N ARG A 248 11.00 -18.49 -0.48
CA ARG A 248 11.16 -18.88 -1.88
C ARG A 248 10.01 -18.33 -2.72
N PHE A 249 10.34 -17.69 -3.84
CA PHE A 249 9.33 -17.14 -4.74
C PHE A 249 8.76 -18.26 -5.60
N LYS A 250 7.54 -18.70 -5.30
CA LYS A 250 6.89 -19.76 -6.07
C LYS A 250 6.20 -19.18 -7.30
N ILE A 251 6.79 -19.35 -8.49
CA ILE A 251 6.17 -18.92 -9.76
C ILE A 251 5.02 -19.86 -10.16
N GLU A 252 5.15 -21.15 -9.89
CA GLU A 252 4.12 -22.11 -10.24
C GLU A 252 2.88 -21.94 -9.35
N CYS A 253 1.78 -21.53 -9.97
CA CYS A 253 0.49 -21.33 -9.32
C CYS A 253 -0.62 -21.45 -10.36
N SER A 254 -1.87 -21.63 -9.93
CA SER A 254 -3.02 -21.53 -10.83
C SER A 254 -3.30 -20.05 -11.20
N ASP A 255 -4.03 -19.82 -12.29
CA ASP A 255 -4.45 -18.46 -12.67
C ASP A 255 -5.33 -17.82 -11.58
N ASP A 256 -6.15 -18.61 -10.89
CA ASP A 256 -6.99 -18.14 -9.77
C ASP A 256 -6.16 -17.78 -8.54
N ASP A 257 -5.08 -18.53 -8.26
CA ASP A 257 -4.15 -18.18 -7.18
C ASP A 257 -3.39 -16.90 -7.49
N LEU A 258 -2.92 -16.74 -8.72
CA LEU A 258 -2.27 -15.50 -9.14
C LEU A 258 -3.22 -14.31 -9.02
N ILE A 259 -4.47 -14.44 -9.47
CA ILE A 259 -5.49 -13.39 -9.32
C ILE A 259 -5.73 -13.06 -7.84
N PHE A 260 -5.92 -14.09 -7.01
CA PHE A 260 -6.12 -13.91 -5.57
C PHE A 260 -4.95 -13.15 -4.94
N GLU A 261 -3.72 -13.59 -5.20
CA GLU A 261 -2.50 -13.00 -4.66
C GLU A 261 -2.32 -11.54 -5.11
N LEU A 262 -2.55 -11.26 -6.39
CA LEU A 262 -2.51 -9.90 -6.93
C LEU A 262 -3.53 -9.00 -6.22
N ILE A 263 -4.80 -9.41 -6.14
CA ILE A 263 -5.84 -8.59 -5.50
C ILE A 263 -5.55 -8.43 -4.00
N HIS A 264 -5.29 -9.53 -3.30
CA HIS A 264 -5.21 -9.56 -1.85
C HIS A 264 -3.94 -8.89 -1.31
N LYS A 265 -2.77 -9.17 -1.90
CA LYS A 265 -1.47 -8.69 -1.39
C LYS A 265 -0.99 -7.39 -2.02
N HIS A 266 -1.38 -7.09 -3.26
CA HIS A 266 -0.85 -5.94 -4.00
C HIS A 266 -1.91 -4.87 -4.28
N LEU A 267 -2.98 -5.22 -4.99
CA LEU A 267 -3.93 -4.23 -5.51
C LEU A 267 -4.81 -3.62 -4.43
N ALA A 268 -5.30 -4.42 -3.46
CA ALA A 268 -6.10 -3.91 -2.35
C ALA A 268 -5.31 -2.89 -1.52
N ARG A 269 -4.02 -3.14 -1.26
CA ARG A 269 -3.10 -2.21 -0.60
C ARG A 269 -2.94 -0.94 -1.45
N ALA A 270 -2.60 -1.09 -2.73
CA ALA A 270 -2.37 0.04 -3.63
C ALA A 270 -3.61 0.93 -3.79
N PHE A 271 -4.81 0.34 -3.78
CA PHE A 271 -6.10 1.05 -3.86
C PHE A 271 -6.40 1.86 -2.58
N ARG A 272 -6.11 1.28 -1.41
CA ARG A 272 -6.34 1.91 -0.10
C ARG A 272 -5.33 3.00 0.23
N ALA A 273 -4.05 2.73 -0.01
CA ALA A 273 -2.95 3.62 0.30
C ALA A 273 -2.58 4.56 -0.86
N ALA A 274 -3.43 4.69 -1.88
CA ALA A 274 -3.16 5.50 -3.06
C ALA A 274 -2.89 6.97 -2.68
N PRO A 275 -1.80 7.58 -3.18
CA PRO A 275 -1.49 8.98 -2.89
C PRO A 275 -2.36 9.97 -3.66
N ASP A 276 -2.93 9.54 -4.78
CA ASP A 276 -3.75 10.36 -5.66
C ASP A 276 -4.82 9.52 -6.39
N THR A 277 -5.73 10.20 -7.07
CA THR A 277 -6.85 9.57 -7.77
C THR A 277 -6.41 8.75 -8.98
N ILE A 278 -5.28 9.08 -9.62
CA ILE A 278 -4.79 8.36 -10.82
C ILE A 278 -4.31 6.96 -10.42
N VAL A 279 -3.50 6.88 -9.36
CA VAL A 279 -3.03 5.58 -8.82
C VAL A 279 -4.22 4.78 -8.32
N GLN A 280 -5.15 5.42 -7.61
CA GLN A 280 -6.34 4.75 -7.10
C GLN A 280 -7.22 4.20 -8.21
N ASP A 281 -7.50 4.98 -9.26
CA ASP A 281 -8.32 4.54 -10.40
C ASP A 281 -7.64 3.44 -11.21
N SER A 282 -6.31 3.50 -11.33
CA SER A 282 -5.51 2.43 -11.94
C SER A 282 -5.62 1.11 -11.16
N ALA A 283 -5.58 1.18 -9.83
CA ALA A 283 -5.74 0.01 -8.96
C ALA A 283 -7.18 -0.54 -9.01
N ALA A 284 -8.18 0.33 -8.94
CA ALA A 284 -9.60 -0.05 -9.04
C ALA A 284 -9.90 -0.76 -10.36
N LEU A 285 -9.36 -0.24 -11.47
CA LEU A 285 -9.51 -0.88 -12.77
C LEU A 285 -8.83 -2.25 -12.82
N ALA A 286 -7.60 -2.37 -12.31
CA ALA A 286 -6.92 -3.66 -12.27
C ALA A 286 -7.73 -4.69 -11.47
N ILE A 287 -8.25 -4.30 -10.30
CA ILE A 287 -9.13 -5.15 -9.48
C ILE A 287 -10.39 -5.54 -10.26
N GLN A 288 -11.06 -4.58 -10.89
CA GLN A 288 -12.25 -4.80 -11.70
C GLN A 288 -12.00 -5.83 -12.80
N GLU A 289 -10.94 -5.66 -13.60
CA GLU A 289 -10.65 -6.56 -14.72
C GLU A 289 -10.26 -7.97 -14.25
N LEU A 290 -9.49 -8.07 -13.16
CA LEU A 290 -9.15 -9.38 -12.58
C LEU A 290 -10.38 -10.12 -12.00
N LEU A 291 -11.30 -9.40 -11.35
CA LEU A 291 -12.56 -9.96 -10.89
C LEU A 291 -13.41 -10.47 -12.06
N LYS A 292 -13.45 -9.73 -13.18
CA LYS A 292 -14.13 -10.19 -14.41
C LYS A 292 -13.48 -11.44 -15.00
N ILE A 293 -12.15 -11.49 -15.07
CA ILE A 293 -11.40 -12.66 -15.58
C ILE A 293 -11.67 -13.90 -14.71
N ALA A 294 -11.82 -13.72 -13.40
CA ALA A 294 -12.19 -14.77 -12.47
C ALA A 294 -13.66 -15.21 -12.58
N GLY A 295 -14.51 -14.40 -13.20
CA GLY A 295 -15.97 -14.62 -13.24
C GLY A 295 -16.66 -14.24 -11.93
N CYS A 296 -16.10 -13.33 -11.14
CA CYS A 296 -16.77 -12.80 -9.95
C CYS A 296 -17.88 -11.83 -10.39
N GLU A 297 -19.11 -12.14 -10.05
CA GLU A 297 -20.27 -11.29 -10.33
C GLU A 297 -20.80 -10.65 -9.03
N ALA A 298 -21.42 -9.48 -9.16
CA ALA A 298 -22.14 -8.89 -8.04
C ALA A 298 -23.40 -9.72 -7.78
N SER A 299 -23.42 -10.46 -6.68
CA SER A 299 -24.64 -11.14 -6.24
C SER A 299 -25.73 -10.10 -5.99
N LEU A 300 -26.82 -10.19 -6.76
CA LEU A 300 -28.03 -9.38 -6.59
C LEU A 300 -28.83 -9.80 -5.32
N ASP A 301 -28.36 -10.80 -4.56
CA ASP A 301 -29.11 -11.39 -3.43
C ASP A 301 -28.99 -10.64 -2.11
N GLY A 302 -28.21 -9.56 -2.02
CA GLY A 302 -28.19 -8.68 -0.83
C GLY A 302 -29.51 -7.95 -0.55
N THR A 303 -30.45 -7.96 -1.50
CA THR A 303 -31.81 -7.39 -1.38
C THR A 303 -32.93 -8.43 -1.34
N ALA A 304 -32.59 -9.73 -1.27
CA ALA A 304 -33.56 -10.83 -1.41
C ALA A 304 -34.15 -11.36 -0.08
N SER A 305 -34.37 -10.50 0.92
CA SER A 305 -35.18 -10.87 2.11
C SER A 305 -36.67 -10.50 2.01
N LEU A 306 -37.17 -10.06 0.84
CA LEU A 306 -38.59 -9.64 0.71
C LEU A 306 -39.33 -10.13 -0.54
N SER A 307 -38.80 -11.08 -1.30
CA SER A 307 -39.54 -11.62 -2.46
C SER A 307 -39.26 -13.09 -2.73
N GLN A 308 -39.47 -13.92 -1.71
CA GLN A 308 -39.64 -15.36 -1.90
C GLN A 308 -41.08 -15.66 -2.32
N THR A 309 -41.42 -15.42 -3.59
CA THR A 309 -42.47 -16.23 -4.24
C THR A 309 -42.35 -16.15 -5.76
N LEU A 310 -42.25 -17.33 -6.37
CA LEU A 310 -42.47 -17.64 -7.79
C LEU A 310 -41.34 -17.26 -8.76
N LYS A 311 -40.45 -18.22 -9.02
CA LYS A 311 -40.27 -18.71 -10.40
C LYS A 311 -39.67 -20.12 -10.45
N ASP A 312 -40.51 -21.02 -10.93
CA ASP A 312 -40.26 -22.41 -11.24
C ASP A 312 -39.20 -22.61 -12.33
N LYS A 313 -38.41 -23.68 -12.15
CA LYS A 313 -37.90 -24.63 -13.15
C LYS A 313 -37.66 -24.10 -14.57
N SER A 314 -36.41 -23.70 -14.81
CA SER A 314 -35.75 -24.04 -16.08
C SER A 314 -34.28 -24.37 -15.84
N ALA A 315 -34.02 -25.65 -15.56
CA ALA A 315 -32.69 -26.20 -15.67
C ALA A 315 -32.31 -26.27 -17.17
N LYS A 316 -31.30 -25.49 -17.58
CA LYS A 316 -30.35 -25.83 -18.64
C LYS A 316 -29.15 -24.86 -18.63
N SER A 317 -27.99 -25.44 -18.27
CA SER A 317 -26.60 -25.04 -18.56
C SER A 317 -26.04 -23.70 -18.05
N SER A 318 -25.55 -23.67 -16.80
CA SER A 318 -24.46 -22.74 -16.38
C SER A 318 -23.75 -23.10 -15.04
N SER A 319 -23.87 -24.32 -14.51
CA SER A 319 -23.47 -24.63 -13.10
C SER A 319 -21.96 -24.69 -12.81
N GLY A 320 -21.09 -24.25 -13.72
CA GLY A 320 -19.64 -24.20 -13.52
C GLY A 320 -19.04 -22.79 -13.38
N MET A 321 -19.69 -21.76 -13.95
CA MET A 321 -19.15 -20.39 -13.96
C MET A 321 -19.47 -19.63 -12.68
N ASP A 322 -20.68 -19.80 -12.14
CA ASP A 322 -21.12 -19.16 -10.89
C ASP A 322 -20.32 -19.67 -9.67
N THR A 323 -19.79 -20.90 -9.74
CA THR A 323 -19.00 -21.50 -8.64
C THR A 323 -17.52 -21.10 -8.64
N ARG A 324 -16.92 -20.71 -9.79
CA ARG A 324 -15.51 -20.28 -9.83
C ARG A 324 -15.35 -18.91 -9.19
N GLY A 325 -16.13 -17.93 -9.66
CA GLY A 325 -16.11 -16.57 -9.13
C GLY A 325 -16.41 -16.54 -7.63
N GLN A 326 -17.43 -17.28 -7.20
CA GLN A 326 -17.79 -17.38 -5.78
C GLN A 326 -16.68 -18.01 -4.94
N ARG A 327 -16.05 -19.11 -5.40
CA ARG A 327 -14.92 -19.75 -4.70
C ARG A 327 -13.74 -18.79 -4.54
N LEU A 328 -13.41 -18.01 -5.57
CA LEU A 328 -12.35 -17.01 -5.47
C LEU A 328 -12.75 -15.89 -4.51
N TRP A 329 -13.97 -15.37 -4.66
CA TRP A 329 -14.50 -14.30 -3.81
C TRP A 329 -14.41 -14.69 -2.33
N ASP A 330 -14.76 -15.92 -2.00
CA ASP A 330 -14.77 -16.42 -0.63
C ASP A 330 -13.39 -16.53 0.03
N ARG A 331 -12.32 -16.54 -0.75
CA ARG A 331 -10.95 -16.48 -0.22
C ARG A 331 -10.59 -15.11 0.35
N PHE A 332 -11.24 -14.03 -0.11
CA PHE A 332 -10.92 -12.68 0.37
C PHE A 332 -11.43 -12.47 1.80
N SER A 333 -10.65 -11.74 2.61
CA SER A 333 -11.11 -11.31 3.92
C SER A 333 -12.32 -10.38 3.80
N ASN A 334 -13.16 -10.32 4.83
CA ASN A 334 -14.36 -9.47 4.84
C ASN A 334 -14.05 -8.00 4.52
N TYR A 335 -12.92 -7.51 5.03
CA TYR A 335 -12.47 -6.15 4.73
C TYR A 335 -12.08 -5.97 3.26
N VAL A 336 -11.33 -6.91 2.68
CA VAL A 336 -10.97 -6.85 1.26
C VAL A 336 -12.23 -6.92 0.40
N LYS A 337 -13.21 -7.77 0.75
CA LYS A 337 -14.52 -7.82 0.08
C LYS A 337 -15.24 -6.47 0.13
N GLU A 338 -15.30 -5.83 1.30
CA GLU A 338 -15.97 -4.52 1.48
C GLU A 338 -15.39 -3.44 0.56
N ILE A 339 -14.07 -3.33 0.46
CA ILE A 339 -13.42 -2.28 -0.34
C ILE A 339 -13.43 -2.56 -1.86
N ILE A 340 -13.41 -3.83 -2.28
CA ILE A 340 -13.37 -4.18 -3.71
C ILE A 340 -14.76 -4.41 -4.30
N ALA A 341 -15.80 -4.53 -3.48
CA ALA A 341 -17.18 -4.74 -3.94
C ALA A 341 -17.64 -3.74 -5.03
N PRO A 342 -17.31 -2.43 -4.97
CA PRO A 342 -17.64 -1.49 -6.05
C PRO A 342 -17.03 -1.86 -7.41
N CYS A 343 -15.90 -2.57 -7.41
CA CYS A 343 -15.21 -2.97 -8.62
C CYS A 343 -15.95 -4.09 -9.36
N LEU A 344 -16.90 -4.80 -8.73
CA LEU A 344 -17.73 -5.82 -9.39
C LEU A 344 -18.73 -5.21 -10.38
N THR A 345 -19.23 -4.00 -10.10
CA THR A 345 -20.23 -3.31 -10.92
C THR A 345 -19.66 -2.16 -11.74
N SER A 346 -18.42 -1.76 -11.44
CA SER A 346 -17.73 -0.69 -12.15
C SER A 346 -17.52 -1.04 -13.63
N ARG A 347 -17.66 -0.01 -14.47
CA ARG A 347 -17.51 -0.09 -15.94
C ARG A 347 -16.36 0.78 -16.44
N PHE A 348 -15.39 1.06 -15.56
CA PHE A 348 -14.25 1.88 -15.93
C PHE A 348 -13.44 1.18 -17.02
N GLN A 349 -12.96 1.93 -18.02
CA GLN A 349 -12.14 1.42 -19.11
C GLN A 349 -10.98 2.38 -19.34
N LEU A 350 -9.79 1.83 -19.55
CA LEU A 350 -8.67 2.62 -20.05
C LEU A 350 -8.76 2.72 -21.57
N PRO A 351 -8.45 3.88 -22.15
CA PRO A 351 -8.15 3.98 -23.57
C PRO A 351 -7.08 2.95 -23.94
N ASN A 352 -7.33 2.18 -24.99
CA ASN A 352 -6.33 1.26 -25.49
C ASN A 352 -5.29 2.08 -26.26
N VAL A 353 -4.14 2.32 -25.64
CA VAL A 353 -3.02 2.99 -26.32
C VAL A 353 -2.27 1.91 -27.08
N ALA A 354 -2.33 1.97 -28.40
CA ALA A 354 -1.48 1.14 -29.26
C ALA A 354 -0.02 1.52 -28.98
N ASP A 355 0.69 0.63 -28.29
CA ASP A 355 2.09 0.85 -27.96
C ASP A 355 2.99 0.47 -29.13
N SER A 356 3.93 1.36 -29.46
CA SER A 356 5.03 1.01 -30.35
C SER A 356 6.01 0.10 -29.61
N ALA A 357 6.19 -1.12 -30.10
CA ALA A 357 7.24 -2.01 -29.61
C ALA A 357 8.60 -1.37 -29.92
N SER A 358 9.41 -1.14 -28.89
CA SER A 358 10.80 -0.73 -29.07
C SER A 358 11.64 -1.92 -29.54
N VAL A 359 12.31 -1.77 -30.68
CA VAL A 359 13.28 -2.75 -31.18
C VAL A 359 14.57 -2.64 -30.36
N GLY A 360 15.11 -3.78 -29.94
CA GLY A 360 16.36 -3.87 -29.16
C GLY A 360 16.20 -3.81 -27.63
N PRO A 361 17.33 -3.76 -26.90
CA PRO A 361 17.36 -3.71 -25.45
C PRO A 361 16.91 -2.35 -24.91
N ILE A 362 16.21 -2.40 -23.78
CA ILE A 362 15.64 -1.27 -23.05
C ILE A 362 16.68 -0.67 -22.11
N TYR A 363 17.48 -1.52 -21.46
CA TYR A 363 18.49 -1.12 -20.49
C TYR A 363 19.49 -0.13 -21.08
N ARG A 364 19.82 0.87 -20.27
CA ARG A 364 20.90 1.83 -20.53
C ARG A 364 21.56 2.15 -19.19
N PRO A 365 22.89 2.23 -19.10
CA PRO A 365 23.58 2.52 -17.83
C PRO A 365 23.11 3.80 -17.13
N SER A 366 22.68 4.82 -17.89
CA SER A 366 22.16 6.08 -17.35
C SER A 366 20.70 6.03 -16.89
N MET A 367 20.00 4.91 -17.11
CA MET A 367 18.59 4.75 -16.78
C MET A 367 18.42 4.35 -15.31
N SER A 368 17.48 4.98 -14.60
CA SER A 368 17.13 4.53 -13.24
C SER A 368 16.47 3.14 -13.27
N PHE A 369 16.75 2.32 -12.26
CA PHE A 369 16.17 0.98 -12.08
C PHE A 369 14.64 0.95 -12.30
N ARG A 370 13.90 1.86 -11.65
CA ARG A 370 12.44 1.98 -11.79
C ARG A 370 11.98 2.19 -13.24
N ARG A 371 12.72 3.00 -14.00
CA ARG A 371 12.39 3.32 -15.39
C ARG A 371 12.65 2.11 -16.29
N TRP A 372 13.76 1.40 -16.05
CA TRP A 372 14.10 0.17 -16.75
C TRP A 372 13.04 -0.92 -16.51
N ILE A 373 12.75 -1.26 -15.26
CA ILE A 373 11.73 -2.26 -14.91
C ILE A 373 10.37 -1.90 -15.50
N PHE A 374 9.95 -0.64 -15.40
CA PHE A 374 8.67 -0.20 -15.98
C PHE A 374 8.59 -0.49 -17.49
N TYR A 375 9.61 -0.09 -18.26
CA TYR A 375 9.61 -0.33 -19.70
C TYR A 375 9.73 -1.81 -20.04
N TRP A 376 10.50 -2.58 -19.27
CA TRP A 376 10.64 -4.01 -19.50
C TRP A 376 9.33 -4.75 -19.26
N ILE A 377 8.67 -4.50 -18.13
CA ILE A 377 7.33 -5.04 -17.83
C ILE A 377 6.32 -4.61 -18.91
N LYS A 378 6.39 -3.35 -19.34
CA LYS A 378 5.52 -2.84 -20.41
C LYS A 378 5.71 -3.62 -21.72
N LYS A 379 6.96 -3.83 -22.16
CA LYS A 379 7.30 -4.62 -23.35
C LYS A 379 6.82 -6.06 -23.20
N LEU A 380 7.13 -6.71 -22.07
CA LEU A 380 6.72 -8.08 -21.80
C LEU A 380 5.19 -8.24 -21.79
N THR A 381 4.47 -7.29 -21.18
CA THR A 381 3.00 -7.31 -21.14
C THR A 381 2.39 -7.19 -22.54
N ALA A 382 2.97 -6.37 -23.41
CA ALA A 382 2.51 -6.21 -24.79
C ALA A 382 2.72 -7.48 -25.65
N HIS A 383 3.72 -8.29 -25.32
CA HIS A 383 4.03 -9.56 -25.98
C HIS A 383 3.50 -10.79 -25.24
N ALA A 384 2.77 -10.61 -24.14
CA ALA A 384 2.24 -11.73 -23.37
C ALA A 384 1.17 -12.49 -24.16
N THR A 385 1.19 -13.81 -24.07
CA THR A 385 0.27 -14.72 -24.78
C THR A 385 -0.41 -15.69 -23.81
N GLY A 386 -1.44 -16.41 -24.28
CA GLY A 386 -2.15 -17.40 -23.46
C GLY A 386 -3.13 -16.82 -22.44
N SER A 387 -3.54 -17.62 -21.47
CA SER A 387 -4.57 -17.26 -20.48
C SER A 387 -4.16 -16.06 -19.60
N ARG A 388 -2.87 -16.02 -19.20
CA ARG A 388 -2.30 -15.00 -18.31
C ARG A 388 -2.09 -13.64 -18.96
N ALA A 389 -2.11 -13.52 -20.29
CA ALA A 389 -1.99 -12.24 -20.97
C ALA A 389 -3.06 -11.24 -20.48
N SER A 390 -4.28 -11.73 -20.27
CA SER A 390 -5.39 -10.92 -19.74
C SER A 390 -5.11 -10.40 -18.31
N ILE A 391 -4.52 -11.23 -17.46
CA ILE A 391 -4.15 -10.90 -16.07
C ILE A 391 -3.08 -9.81 -16.05
N PHE A 392 -2.01 -9.96 -16.84
CA PHE A 392 -0.95 -8.96 -16.92
C PHE A 392 -1.45 -7.63 -17.50
N ASN A 393 -2.29 -7.72 -18.55
CA ASN A 393 -2.89 -6.55 -19.18
C ASN A 393 -3.79 -5.76 -18.21
N ALA A 394 -4.50 -6.44 -17.30
CA ALA A 394 -5.31 -5.80 -16.26
C ALA A 394 -4.46 -4.90 -15.34
N CYS A 395 -3.23 -5.31 -15.02
CA CYS A 395 -2.33 -4.56 -14.12
C CYS A 395 -1.55 -3.41 -14.80
N ARG A 396 -1.62 -3.28 -16.13
CA ARG A 396 -0.71 -2.41 -16.92
C ARG A 396 -0.62 -0.95 -16.46
N ALA A 397 -1.73 -0.35 -16.04
CA ALA A 397 -1.75 1.05 -15.64
C ALA A 397 -1.14 1.25 -14.25
N LEU A 398 -1.32 0.29 -13.35
CA LEU A 398 -0.84 0.42 -11.99
C LEU A 398 0.67 0.17 -11.88
N VAL A 399 1.23 -0.73 -12.70
CA VAL A 399 2.68 -1.06 -12.73
C VAL A 399 3.56 0.19 -12.83
N ARG A 400 3.12 1.23 -13.54
CA ARG A 400 3.87 2.51 -13.64
C ARG A 400 4.06 3.19 -12.27
N HIS A 401 3.07 3.04 -11.40
CA HIS A 401 2.97 3.73 -10.13
C HIS A 401 3.40 2.84 -8.96
N ASP A 402 3.23 1.53 -9.07
CA ASP A 402 3.58 0.56 -8.03
C ASP A 402 4.77 -0.33 -8.45
N MET A 403 5.95 -0.04 -7.92
CA MET A 403 7.18 -0.78 -8.24
C MET A 403 7.18 -2.18 -7.62
N GLN A 404 6.57 -2.35 -6.44
CA GLN A 404 6.48 -3.65 -5.79
C GLN A 404 5.66 -4.62 -6.66
N LEU A 405 4.56 -4.14 -7.23
CA LEU A 405 3.79 -4.90 -8.21
C LEU A 405 4.60 -5.22 -9.47
N ALA A 406 5.36 -4.24 -9.99
CA ALA A 406 6.18 -4.44 -11.18
C ALA A 406 7.24 -5.54 -11.00
N ILE A 407 7.96 -5.51 -9.86
CA ILE A 407 8.97 -6.53 -9.52
C ILE A 407 8.29 -7.88 -9.29
N TYR A 408 7.15 -7.91 -8.59
CA TYR A 408 6.39 -9.14 -8.36
C TYR A 408 5.94 -9.81 -9.65
N LEU A 409 5.51 -9.03 -10.66
CA LEU A 409 5.06 -9.55 -11.95
C LEU A 409 6.19 -10.00 -12.88
N LEU A 410 7.42 -9.52 -12.67
CA LEU A 410 8.54 -9.75 -13.58
C LEU A 410 8.80 -11.25 -13.85
N PRO A 411 8.92 -12.14 -12.84
CA PRO A 411 9.18 -13.55 -13.10
C PRO A 411 8.05 -14.24 -13.85
N TYR A 412 6.78 -13.88 -13.57
CA TYR A 412 5.62 -14.43 -14.27
C TYR A 412 5.57 -14.03 -15.76
N LEU A 413 5.91 -12.77 -16.05
CA LEU A 413 5.93 -12.24 -17.41
C LEU A 413 7.07 -12.84 -18.24
N VAL A 414 8.27 -12.95 -17.64
CA VAL A 414 9.41 -13.58 -18.30
C VAL A 414 9.12 -15.06 -18.56
N LEU A 415 8.58 -15.79 -17.57
CA LEU A 415 8.22 -17.19 -17.75
C LEU A 415 7.15 -17.37 -18.84
N ASN A 416 6.14 -16.49 -18.91
CA ASN A 416 5.14 -16.53 -19.99
C ASN A 416 5.78 -16.39 -21.37
N ALA A 417 6.70 -15.45 -21.55
CA ALA A 417 7.40 -15.25 -22.82
C ALA A 417 8.36 -16.42 -23.15
N VAL A 418 9.03 -17.00 -22.15
CA VAL A 418 9.89 -18.18 -22.34
C VAL A 418 9.06 -19.39 -22.77
N CYS A 419 7.96 -19.69 -22.08
CA CYS A 419 7.14 -20.87 -22.37
C CYS A 419 6.25 -20.72 -23.61
N HIS A 420 5.67 -19.55 -23.84
CA HIS A 420 4.60 -19.34 -24.84
C HIS A 420 4.87 -18.21 -25.84
N GLY A 421 6.00 -17.51 -25.72
CA GLY A 421 6.38 -16.43 -26.63
C GLY A 421 7.04 -16.92 -27.93
N THR A 422 7.24 -15.98 -28.85
CA THR A 422 7.97 -16.24 -30.11
C THR A 422 9.48 -16.35 -29.87
N GLU A 423 10.22 -16.85 -30.86
CA GLU A 423 11.69 -16.91 -30.77
C GLU A 423 12.31 -15.51 -30.61
N GLU A 424 11.74 -14.49 -31.26
CA GLU A 424 12.18 -13.10 -31.12
C GLU A 424 11.93 -12.56 -29.71
N ALA A 425 10.81 -12.92 -29.09
CA ALA A 425 10.52 -12.52 -27.72
C ALA A 425 11.51 -13.15 -26.72
N ARG A 426 11.86 -14.43 -26.91
CA ARG A 426 12.87 -15.12 -26.12
C ARG A 426 14.27 -14.51 -26.31
N HIS A 427 14.64 -14.25 -27.57
CA HIS A 427 15.91 -13.62 -27.89
C HIS A 427 16.00 -12.22 -27.26
N SER A 428 14.94 -11.42 -27.34
CA SER A 428 14.91 -10.09 -26.73
C SER A 428 15.07 -10.13 -25.21
N ILE A 429 14.62 -11.18 -24.51
CA ILE A 429 14.83 -11.33 -23.06
C ILE A 429 16.30 -11.65 -22.77
N ALA A 430 16.89 -12.55 -23.55
CA ALA A 430 18.30 -12.89 -23.42
C ALA A 430 19.20 -11.66 -23.70
N GLU A 431 18.92 -10.91 -24.76
CA GLU A 431 19.61 -9.66 -25.08
C GLU A 431 19.50 -8.64 -23.94
N GLU A 432 18.32 -8.50 -23.33
CA GLU A 432 18.11 -7.57 -22.21
C GLU A 432 18.96 -7.96 -20.99
N ILE A 433 18.97 -9.24 -20.63
CA ILE A 433 19.77 -9.78 -19.52
C ILE A 433 21.26 -9.59 -19.79
N LEU A 434 21.73 -9.96 -20.98
CA LEU A 434 23.12 -9.79 -21.38
C LEU A 434 23.52 -8.31 -21.38
N CYS A 435 22.65 -7.41 -21.85
CA CYS A 435 22.93 -5.97 -21.85
C CYS A 435 23.20 -5.42 -20.43
N VAL A 436 22.47 -5.89 -19.42
CA VAL A 436 22.71 -5.52 -18.01
C VAL A 436 24.05 -6.09 -17.51
N LEU A 437 24.32 -7.36 -17.81
CA LEU A 437 25.54 -8.05 -17.34
C LEU A 437 26.81 -7.54 -18.03
N ASP A 438 26.75 -7.27 -19.33
CA ASP A 438 27.87 -6.73 -20.12
C ASP A 438 28.22 -5.31 -19.65
N ALA A 439 27.21 -4.47 -19.40
CA ALA A 439 27.42 -3.15 -18.82
C ALA A 439 28.14 -3.24 -17.46
N ALA A 440 27.68 -4.15 -16.60
CA ALA A 440 28.32 -4.41 -15.31
C ALA A 440 29.77 -4.90 -15.45
N ALA A 441 30.06 -5.75 -16.43
CA ALA A 441 31.41 -6.25 -16.70
C ALA A 441 32.33 -5.15 -17.26
N SER A 442 31.80 -4.23 -18.07
CA SER A 442 32.58 -3.13 -18.66
C SER A 442 32.91 -1.99 -17.69
N ASP A 443 32.05 -1.75 -16.69
CA ASP A 443 32.21 -0.65 -15.72
C ASP A 443 33.22 -0.96 -14.59
N ASN A 444 33.85 -2.14 -14.60
CA ASN A 444 34.92 -2.53 -13.65
C ASN A 444 36.23 -1.73 -13.78
N SER A 445 36.28 -0.64 -14.57
CA SER A 445 37.46 0.22 -14.75
C SER A 445 37.60 1.37 -13.72
N GLY A 446 37.05 1.23 -12.52
CA GLY A 446 37.45 2.05 -11.35
C GLY A 446 36.70 3.37 -11.13
N ALA A 447 35.66 3.69 -11.90
CA ALA A 447 34.72 4.74 -11.53
C ALA A 447 33.58 4.12 -10.73
N ALA A 448 33.36 4.63 -9.51
CA ALA A 448 32.34 4.12 -8.57
C ALA A 448 31.06 3.70 -9.29
N VAL A 449 30.76 2.39 -9.22
CA VAL A 449 29.52 1.81 -9.73
C VAL A 449 28.38 2.65 -9.17
N GLY A 450 27.68 3.39 -10.03
CA GLY A 450 26.50 4.11 -9.59
C GLY A 450 25.52 3.06 -9.07
N GLY A 451 25.08 3.15 -7.82
CA GLY A 451 24.25 2.12 -7.15
C GLY A 451 22.94 1.75 -7.88
N GLN A 452 22.59 2.43 -8.98
CA GLN A 452 21.52 2.02 -9.88
C GLN A 452 21.87 0.75 -10.69
N SER A 453 23.14 0.55 -11.08
CA SER A 453 23.57 -0.62 -11.84
C SER A 453 23.50 -1.90 -10.97
N GLU A 454 23.93 -1.82 -9.71
CA GLU A 454 23.87 -2.93 -8.75
C GLU A 454 22.46 -3.47 -8.54
N VAL A 455 21.46 -2.59 -8.39
CA VAL A 455 20.07 -3.01 -8.20
C VAL A 455 19.51 -3.68 -9.46
N CYS A 456 19.94 -3.26 -10.66
CA CYS A 456 19.55 -3.92 -11.91
C CYS A 456 20.14 -5.33 -11.99
N ILE A 457 21.42 -5.47 -11.64
CA ILE A 457 22.13 -6.76 -11.60
C ILE A 457 21.45 -7.70 -10.59
N GLN A 458 21.15 -7.20 -9.38
CA GLN A 458 20.47 -7.99 -8.36
C GLN A 458 19.09 -8.45 -8.85
N ALA A 459 18.34 -7.61 -9.55
CA ALA A 459 17.05 -7.99 -10.13
C ALA A 459 17.18 -9.08 -11.21
N VAL A 460 18.22 -9.03 -12.04
CA VAL A 460 18.53 -10.07 -13.02
C VAL A 460 18.85 -11.40 -12.32
N PHE A 461 19.75 -11.41 -11.33
CA PHE A 461 20.07 -12.65 -10.61
C PHE A 461 18.87 -13.21 -9.86
N THR A 462 18.09 -12.35 -9.19
CA THR A 462 16.85 -12.77 -8.53
C THR A 462 15.86 -13.39 -9.53
N LEU A 463 15.75 -12.83 -10.74
CA LEU A 463 14.93 -13.40 -11.80
C LEU A 463 15.44 -14.79 -12.23
N LEU A 464 16.75 -14.93 -12.44
CA LEU A 464 17.36 -16.21 -12.81
C LEU A 464 17.19 -17.27 -11.71
N ASP A 465 17.34 -16.89 -10.44
CA ASP A 465 17.10 -17.78 -9.29
C ASP A 465 15.65 -18.24 -9.25
N ASN A 466 14.69 -17.33 -9.47
CA ASN A 466 13.27 -17.68 -9.50
C ASN A 466 12.95 -18.65 -10.66
N LEU A 467 13.57 -18.46 -11.84
CA LEU A 467 13.40 -19.34 -12.99
C LEU A 467 14.08 -20.70 -12.76
N GLY A 468 15.28 -20.72 -12.18
CA GLY A 468 15.99 -21.94 -11.80
C GLY A 468 15.18 -22.77 -10.80
N GLN A 469 14.64 -22.11 -9.77
CA GLN A 469 13.77 -22.77 -8.80
C GLN A 469 12.49 -23.33 -9.45
N TRP A 470 11.88 -22.60 -10.38
CA TRP A 470 10.73 -23.10 -11.12
C TRP A 470 11.06 -24.37 -11.93
N MET A 471 12.27 -24.48 -12.46
CA MET A 471 12.72 -25.71 -13.13
C MET A 471 12.94 -26.86 -12.14
N ASP A 472 13.42 -26.58 -10.92
CA ASP A 472 13.65 -27.60 -9.89
C ASP A 472 12.34 -28.12 -9.25
N ASP A 473 11.29 -27.28 -9.23
CA ASP A 473 9.97 -27.63 -8.70
C ASP A 473 9.16 -28.54 -9.68
N PHE A 474 9.64 -28.70 -10.94
CA PHE A 474 9.04 -29.51 -12.02
C PHE A 474 9.80 -30.81 -12.25
#